data_AF-A0A1W2H541-F1
#
_entry.id   AF-A0A1W2H541-F1
#
_cell.length_a   1.000
_cell.length_b   1.000
_cell.length_c   1.000
_cell.angle_alpha   90.00
_cell.angle_beta   90.00
_cell.angle_gamma   90.00
#
_symmetry.space_group_name_H-M   'P 1'
#
loop_
_entity.id
_entity.type
_entity.pdbx_description
1 polymer ?
#
loop_
_entity_poly.entity_id
_entity_poly.type
_entity_poly.pdbx_seq_one_letter_code
_entity_poly.pdbx_strand_id
1 'polypeptide(L)' 'MFGLFKKKTEIEKLQENYKSMMEKAHKLSHSNRTEADRLMAEAEEIAKKIDEIKKKLG' A
#
# COMPACT_ATOMS: atom_id res chain seq x y z
N MET A 1 -28.84 9.74 1.33
CA MET A 1 -29.08 8.30 1.16
C MET A 1 -27.81 7.57 1.61
N PHE A 2 -27.79 7.08 2.85
CA PHE A 2 -26.66 6.34 3.44
C PHE A 2 -26.69 4.90 2.94
N GLY A 3 -25.68 4.48 2.19
CA GLY A 3 -25.65 3.12 1.64
C GLY A 3 -24.32 2.66 1.04
N LEU A 4 -23.18 3.18 1.48
CA LEU A 4 -21.88 2.89 0.85
C LEU A 4 -20.80 2.38 1.81
N PHE A 5 -21.16 1.70 2.89
CA PHE A 5 -20.19 0.86 3.60
C PHE A 5 -20.02 -0.48 2.87
N LYS A 6 -19.54 -0.44 1.61
CA LYS A 6 -18.97 -1.63 0.99
C LYS A 6 -17.72 -1.98 1.80
N LYS A 7 -17.64 -3.23 2.27
CA LYS A 7 -16.39 -3.72 2.88
C LYS A 7 -15.28 -3.53 1.86
N LYS A 8 -14.23 -2.82 2.23
CA LYS A 8 -13.03 -2.69 1.39
C LYS A 8 -12.57 -4.08 1.00
N THR A 9 -12.43 -4.27 -0.30
CA THR A 9 -11.85 -5.48 -0.87
C THR A 9 -10.40 -5.63 -0.40
N GLU A 10 -9.87 -6.84 -0.47
CA GLU A 10 -8.50 -7.10 -0.06
C GLU A 10 -7.48 -6.26 -0.85
N ILE A 11 -7.73 -6.07 -2.15
CA ILE A 11 -6.95 -5.18 -3.02
C ILE A 11 -7.02 -3.73 -2.52
N GLU A 12 -8.21 -3.21 -2.20
CA GLU A 12 -8.35 -1.83 -1.70
C GLU A 12 -7.61 -1.62 -0.39
N LYS A 13 -7.66 -2.58 0.53
CA LYS A 13 -6.89 -2.51 1.79
C LYS A 13 -5.39 -2.50 1.54
N LEU A 14 -4.91 -3.35 0.63
CA LEU A 14 -3.49 -3.38 0.26
C LEU A 14 -3.06 -2.09 -0.44
N GLN A 15 -3.90 -1.53 -1.32
CA GLN A 15 -3.62 -0.25 -1.99
C GLN A 15 -3.55 0.92 -1.00
N GLU A 16 -4.43 0.95 0.00
CA GLU A 16 -4.35 1.97 1.06
C GLU A 16 -3.08 1.82 1.89
N ASN A 17 -2.69 0.60 2.25
CA ASN A 17 -1.46 0.34 2.97
C ASN A 17 -0.24 0.76 2.15
N TYR A 18 -0.18 0.39 0.87
CA TYR A 18 0.85 0.82 -0.07
C TYR A 18 0.99 2.35 -0.10
N LYS A 19 -0.14 3.05 -0.29
CA LYS A 19 -0.15 4.52 -0.34
C LYS A 19 0.33 5.12 0.98
N SER A 20 -0.11 4.58 2.12
CA SER A 20 0.33 5.05 3.43
C SER A 20 1.83 4.86 3.64
N MET A 21 2.38 3.71 3.23
CA MET A 21 3.82 3.44 3.31
C MET A 21 4.62 4.37 2.42
N MET A 22 4.17 4.61 1.18
CA MET A 22 4.83 5.55 0.27
C MET A 22 4.81 6.99 0.78
N GLU A 23 3.69 7.46 1.33
CA GLU A 23 3.62 8.79 1.96
C GLU A 23 4.55 8.90 3.17
N LYS A 24 4.62 7.85 4.01
CA LYS A 24 5.54 7.82 5.15
C LYS A 24 6.99 7.77 4.71
N ALA A 25 7.32 6.97 3.70
CA ALA A 25 8.66 6.90 3.12
C ALA A 25 9.09 8.26 2.57
N HIS A 26 8.21 8.96 1.84
CA HIS A 26 8.49 10.30 1.34
C HIS A 26 8.67 11.32 2.47
N LYS A 27 7.90 11.24 3.55
CA LYS A 27 8.10 12.12 4.71
C LYS A 27 9.42 11.83 5.42
N LEU A 28 9.77 10.56 5.58
CA LEU A 28 11.00 10.13 6.23
C LEU A 28 12.23 10.32 5.34
N SER A 29 12.11 10.39 4.01
CA SER A 29 13.28 10.60 3.13
C SER A 29 14.02 11.91 3.44
N HIS A 30 13.31 12.89 4.02
CA HIS A 30 13.87 14.16 4.47
C HIS A 30 14.56 14.12 5.82
N SER A 31 14.28 13.11 6.67
CA SER A 31 14.76 13.06 8.06
C SER A 31 15.50 11.76 8.42
N ASN A 32 15.07 10.62 7.90
CA ASN A 32 15.64 9.30 8.09
C ASN A 32 15.56 8.46 6.80
N ARG A 33 16.63 8.54 6.00
CA ARG A 33 16.74 7.83 4.72
C ARG A 33 16.68 6.31 4.88
N THR A 34 17.31 5.75 5.91
CA THR A 34 17.31 4.30 6.14
C THR A 34 15.90 3.76 6.37
N GLU A 35 15.09 4.50 7.11
CA GLU A 35 13.71 4.10 7.38
C GLU A 35 12.78 4.37 6.18
N ALA A 36 13.06 5.42 5.40
CA ALA A 36 12.40 5.63 4.11
C ALA A 36 12.67 4.47 3.13
N ASP A 37 13.92 4.01 3.02
CA ASP A 37 14.31 2.91 2.16
C ASP A 37 13.61 1.60 2.58
N ARG A 38 13.48 1.35 3.90
CA ARG A 38 12.72 0.21 4.42
C ARG A 38 11.25 0.26 4.04
N LEU A 39 10.60 1.42 4.23
CA LEU A 39 9.19 1.59 3.88
C LEU A 39 8.93 1.47 2.37
N MET A 40 9.86 1.93 1.53
CA MET A 40 9.79 1.70 0.08
C MET A 40 9.86 0.20 -0.25
N ALA A 41 10.77 -0.55 0.37
CA ALA A 41 10.87 -1.99 0.17
C ALA A 41 9.59 -2.74 0.60
N GLU A 42 9.03 -2.39 1.77
CA GLU A 42 7.75 -2.95 2.25
C GLU A 42 6.60 -2.62 1.30
N ALA A 43 6.56 -1.40 0.76
CA ALA A 43 5.55 -1.00 -0.20
C ALA A 43 5.68 -1.79 -1.53
N GLU A 44 6.90 -2.04 -2.01
CA GLU A 44 7.09 -2.91 -3.18
C GLU A 44 6.57 -4.33 -2.96
N GLU A 45 6.74 -4.91 -1.78
CA GLU A 45 6.17 -6.21 -1.45
C GLU A 45 4.64 -6.19 -1.48
N ILE A 46 4.00 -5.11 -1.01
CA ILE A 46 2.56 -4.94 -1.09
C ILE A 46 2.11 -4.83 -2.55
N ALA A 47 2.85 -4.10 -3.40
CA ALA A 47 2.55 -4.00 -4.82
C ALA A 47 2.57 -5.38 -5.51
N LYS A 48 3.59 -6.21 -5.20
CA LYS A 48 3.66 -7.60 -5.69
C LYS A 48 2.44 -8.42 -5.25
N LYS A 49 2.04 -8.32 -3.98
CA LYS A 49 0.83 -9.00 -3.46
C LYS A 49 -0.44 -8.57 -4.19
N ILE A 50 -0.58 -7.28 -4.48
CA ILE A 50 -1.72 -6.76 -5.24
C ILE A 50 -1.75 -7.37 -6.65
N ASP A 51 -0.60 -7.42 -7.32
CA ASP A 51 -0.50 -7.98 -8.68
C ASP A 51 -0.77 -9.49 -8.68
N GLU A 52 -0.29 -10.23 -7.69
CA GLU A 52 -0.61 -11.66 -7.52
C GLU A 52 -2.11 -11.90 -7.33
N ILE A 53 -2.77 -11.09 -6.49
CA ILE A 53 -4.21 -11.19 -6.26
C ILE A 53 -4.97 -10.87 -7.55
N LYS A 54 -4.59 -9.79 -8.25
CA LYS A 54 -5.19 -9.43 -9.55
C LYS A 54 -5.01 -10.53 -10.58
N LYS A 55 -3.83 -11.17 -10.63
CA LYS A 55 -3.55 -12.29 -11.54
C LYS A 55 -4.38 -13.53 -11.23
N LYS A 56 -4.69 -13.79 -9.95
CA LYS A 56 -5.58 -14.90 -9.53
C LYS A 56 -7.06 -14.64 -9.82
N LEU A 57 -7.45 -13.37 -9.99
CA LEU A 57 -8.83 -12.94 -10.25
C LEU A 57 -9.18 -12.87 -11.75
N GLY A 58 -8.18 -12.99 -12.64
CA GLY A 58 -8.34 -13.08 -14.09
C GLY A 58 -8.25 -14.51 -14.59
#